data_AF-A0A945TRF6-F1
#
_entry.id   AF-A0A945TRF6-F1
#
_cell.length_a   1.000
_cell.length_b   1.000
_cell.length_c   1.000
_cell.angle_alpha   90.00
_cell.angle_beta   90.00
_cell.angle_gamma   90.00
#
_symmetry.space_group_name_H-M   'P 1'
#
loop_
_entity.id
_entity.type
_entity.pdbx_description
1 polymer ?
#
loop_
_entity_poly.entity_id
_entity_poly.type
_entity_poly.pdbx_seq_one_letter_code
_entity_poly.pdbx_strand_id
1 'polypeptide(L)'
;MREGKPSRTSGVVAKGLVYTYHAYPDFGLVSSETAKWACRFLDQLEKGRLLKWHRLFKYAAARQLFRLVERCGIPGLALHQSIRKHLIAIQVRKYLDGPNNALVVIGGGLDSLALERSASGNQEKIVELDHPWTQQTKKSVLKLY
;
A
#
# COMPACT_ATOMS: atom_id res chain seq x y z
N MET A 1 -1.38 -9.86 14.92
CA MET A 1 -0.08 -9.14 15.02
C MET A 1 0.69 -9.68 16.22
N ARG A 2 2.00 -9.43 16.31
CA ARG A 2 2.80 -9.74 17.52
C ARG A 2 3.16 -8.43 18.20
N GLU A 3 3.22 -8.43 19.52
CA GLU A 3 3.72 -7.28 20.29
C GLU A 3 5.09 -6.85 19.77
N GLY A 4 5.33 -5.54 19.68
CA GLY A 4 6.60 -4.99 19.24
C GLY A 4 6.81 -4.94 17.72
N LYS A 5 5.94 -5.54 16.88
CA LYS A 5 6.23 -5.74 15.45
C LYS A 5 5.09 -5.24 14.52
N PRO A 6 5.43 -4.50 13.45
CA PRO A 6 4.49 -4.18 12.38
C PRO A 6 3.92 -5.44 11.71
N SER A 7 2.75 -5.32 11.07
CA SER A 7 2.11 -6.42 10.35
C SER A 7 2.99 -6.95 9.21
N ARG A 8 3.24 -8.27 9.18
CA ARG A 8 3.94 -8.92 8.06
C ARG A 8 3.07 -8.87 6.80
N THR A 9 1.77 -9.05 6.95
CA THR A 9 0.79 -9.05 5.86
C THR A 9 0.72 -7.70 5.17
N SER A 10 0.78 -6.59 5.92
CA SER A 10 0.77 -5.25 5.30
C SER A 10 2.01 -5.03 4.43
N GLY A 11 3.18 -5.55 4.83
CA GLY A 11 4.39 -5.56 4.01
C GLY A 11 4.25 -6.40 2.73
N VAL A 12 3.61 -7.58 2.80
CA VAL A 12 3.36 -8.40 1.60
C VAL A 12 2.43 -7.68 0.63
N VAL A 13 1.33 -7.10 1.12
CA VAL A 13 0.38 -6.35 0.30
C VAL A 13 1.04 -5.12 -0.32
N ALA A 14 1.84 -4.36 0.43
CA ALA A 14 2.57 -3.22 -0.09
C ALA A 14 3.57 -3.61 -1.18
N LYS A 15 4.28 -4.74 -1.03
CA LYS A 15 5.14 -5.27 -2.10
C LYS A 15 4.34 -5.66 -3.34
N GLY A 16 3.17 -6.26 -3.14
CA GLY A 16 2.23 -6.59 -4.21
C GLY A 16 1.83 -5.36 -5.02
N LEU A 17 1.54 -4.24 -4.36
CA LEU A 17 1.23 -2.96 -5.03
C LEU A 17 2.39 -2.46 -5.89
N VAL A 18 3.61 -2.42 -5.34
CA VAL A 18 4.81 -1.98 -6.10
C VAL A 18 5.09 -2.93 -7.27
N TYR A 19 4.93 -4.23 -7.07
CA TYR A 19 5.05 -5.22 -8.13
C TYR A 19 3.99 -4.99 -9.22
N THR A 20 2.71 -4.86 -8.88
CA THR A 20 1.62 -4.66 -9.85
C THR A 20 1.82 -3.38 -10.65
N TYR A 21 2.24 -2.29 -10.02
CA TYR A 21 2.54 -1.02 -10.70
C TYR A 21 3.56 -1.20 -11.84
N HIS A 22 4.61 -2.00 -11.63
CA HIS A 22 5.63 -2.24 -12.66
C HIS A 22 5.30 -3.40 -13.61
N ALA A 23 4.54 -4.40 -13.17
CA ALA A 23 4.25 -5.60 -13.95
C ALA A 23 3.03 -5.46 -14.86
N TYR A 24 2.07 -4.63 -14.47
CA TYR A 24 0.80 -4.41 -15.18
C TYR A 24 0.47 -2.92 -15.27
N PRO A 25 1.37 -2.07 -15.82
CA PRO A 25 1.15 -0.62 -15.87
C PRO A 25 -0.12 -0.25 -16.65
N ASP A 26 -0.43 -1.01 -17.71
CA ASP A 26 -1.57 -0.75 -18.61
C ASP A 26 -2.93 -0.98 -17.94
N PHE A 27 -2.97 -1.68 -16.80
CA PHE A 27 -4.24 -1.94 -16.10
C PHE A 27 -4.69 -0.77 -15.23
N GLY A 28 -3.84 0.22 -14.95
CA GLY A 28 -4.20 1.40 -14.16
C GLY A 28 -4.65 1.10 -12.71
N LEU A 29 -4.35 -0.10 -12.19
CA LEU A 29 -4.83 -0.53 -10.87
C LEU A 29 -4.17 0.21 -9.71
N VAL A 30 -2.89 0.57 -9.88
CA VAL A 30 -2.08 1.22 -8.86
C VAL A 30 -1.57 2.54 -9.43
N SER A 31 -1.89 3.65 -8.78
CA SER A 31 -1.40 4.97 -9.20
C SER A 31 0.09 5.11 -8.90
N SER A 32 0.77 6.05 -9.57
CA SER A 32 2.17 6.38 -9.27
C SER A 32 2.36 6.84 -7.82
N GLU A 33 1.40 7.60 -7.26
CA GLU A 33 1.45 8.04 -5.87
C GLU A 33 1.23 6.88 -4.88
N THR A 34 0.30 5.97 -5.15
CA THR A 34 0.11 4.75 -4.33
C THR A 34 1.39 3.90 -4.33
N ALA A 35 2.01 3.69 -5.50
CA ALA A 35 3.25 2.93 -5.61
C ALA A 35 4.41 3.60 -4.86
N LYS A 36 4.52 4.93 -4.97
CA LYS A 36 5.53 5.75 -4.26
C LYS A 36 5.37 5.67 -2.75
N TRP A 37 4.15 5.81 -2.22
CA TRP A 37 3.91 5.65 -0.79
C TRP A 37 4.21 4.24 -0.30
N ALA A 38 3.74 3.22 -1.04
CA ALA A 38 4.07 1.82 -0.74
C ALA A 38 5.59 1.60 -0.68
N CYS A 39 6.36 2.16 -1.62
CA CYS A 39 7.82 2.09 -1.60
C CYS A 39 8.43 2.76 -0.36
N ARG A 40 7.97 3.97 0.01
CA ARG A 40 8.47 4.68 1.20
C ARG A 40 8.16 3.93 2.48
N PHE A 41 6.96 3.38 2.62
CA PHE A 41 6.60 2.57 3.79
C PHE A 41 7.40 1.28 3.88
N LEU A 42 7.62 0.60 2.75
CA LEU A 42 8.48 -0.57 2.70
C LEU A 42 9.93 -0.24 3.03
N ASP A 43 10.44 0.90 2.57
CA ASP A 43 11.79 1.34 2.89
C ASP A 43 12.01 1.56 4.38
N GLN A 44 10.99 2.04 5.09
CA GLN A 44 11.02 2.19 6.54
C GLN A 44 10.78 0.85 7.27
N LEU A 45 9.83 0.03 6.81
CA LEU A 45 9.56 -1.29 7.37
C LEU A 45 10.79 -2.21 7.30
N GLU A 46 11.55 -2.09 6.20
CA GLU A 46 12.75 -2.88 5.92
C GLU A 46 14.04 -2.13 6.24
N LYS A 47 13.98 -1.08 7.08
CA LYS A 47 15.16 -0.34 7.51
C LYS A 47 16.18 -1.30 8.15
N GLY A 48 17.43 -1.22 7.69
CA GLY A 48 18.52 -2.11 8.13
C GLY A 48 18.66 -3.41 7.32
N ARG A 49 17.74 -3.72 6.39
CA ARG A 49 17.95 -4.83 5.44
C ARG A 49 18.84 -4.40 4.28
N LEU A 50 19.84 -5.22 3.97
CA LEU A 50 20.73 -5.01 2.83
C LEU A 50 19.99 -5.08 1.49
N LEU A 51 19.11 -6.08 1.34
CA LEU A 51 18.36 -6.30 0.11
C LEU A 51 16.89 -5.88 0.24
N LYS A 52 16.51 -4.92 -0.59
CA LYS A 52 15.16 -4.33 -0.66
C LYS A 52 14.46 -4.78 -1.94
N TRP A 53 13.87 -5.97 -1.90
CA TRP A 53 13.29 -6.65 -3.05
C TRP A 53 12.29 -5.80 -3.84
N HIS A 54 11.50 -4.95 -3.18
CA HIS A 54 10.53 -4.08 -3.86
C HIS A 54 11.17 -3.12 -4.85
N ARG A 55 12.40 -2.67 -4.59
CA ARG A 55 13.13 -1.76 -5.50
C ARG A 55 13.58 -2.44 -6.78
N LEU A 56 13.66 -3.78 -6.79
CA LEU A 56 14.08 -4.55 -7.95
C LEU A 56 12.95 -4.74 -8.96
N PHE A 57 11.68 -4.54 -8.58
CA PHE A 57 10.53 -4.73 -9.49
C PHE A 57 10.54 -3.81 -10.72
N LYS A 58 11.35 -2.74 -10.73
CA LYS A 58 11.60 -1.95 -11.95
C LYS A 58 12.30 -2.75 -13.05
N TYR A 59 13.04 -3.80 -12.72
CA TYR A 59 13.72 -4.68 -13.68
C TYR A 59 12.85 -5.86 -14.11
N ALA A 60 12.80 -6.14 -15.41
CA ALA A 60 11.98 -7.21 -15.97
C ALA A 60 12.32 -8.61 -15.39
N ALA A 61 13.60 -8.92 -15.21
CA ALA A 61 14.04 -10.19 -14.64
C ALA A 61 13.49 -10.43 -13.22
N ALA A 62 13.51 -9.39 -12.37
CA ALA A 62 12.97 -9.47 -11.02
C ALA A 62 11.44 -9.69 -11.04
N ARG A 63 10.72 -9.09 -11.99
CA ARG A 63 9.29 -9.33 -12.17
C ARG A 63 8.99 -10.76 -12.60
N GLN A 64 9.78 -11.32 -13.53
CA GLN A 64 9.62 -12.71 -13.96
C GLN A 64 9.88 -13.69 -12.82
N LEU A 65 10.93 -13.45 -12.03
CA LEU A 65 11.22 -14.24 -10.85
C LEU A 65 10.07 -14.18 -9.85
N PHE A 66 9.54 -12.99 -9.58
CA PHE A 66 8.40 -12.83 -8.67
C PHE A 66 7.16 -13.56 -9.17
N ARG A 67 6.86 -13.49 -10.48
CA ARG A 67 5.77 -14.26 -11.10
C ARG A 67 5.92 -15.75 -10.90
N LEU A 68 7.14 -16.27 -11.04
CA LEU A 68 7.41 -17.69 -10.83
C LEU A 68 7.16 -18.09 -9.37
N VAL A 69 7.69 -17.31 -8.43
CA VAL A 69 7.46 -17.52 -6.99
C VAL A 69 5.97 -17.47 -6.65
N GLU A 70 5.24 -16.51 -7.21
CA GLU A 70 3.79 -16.37 -7.01
C GLU A 70 3.03 -17.58 -7.57
N ARG A 71 3.40 -18.08 -8.76
CA ARG A 71 2.79 -19.28 -9.37
C ARG A 71 3.00 -20.54 -8.54
N CYS A 72 4.14 -20.69 -7.87
CA CYS A 72 4.41 -21.82 -6.98
C CYS A 72 3.71 -21.70 -5.62
N GLY A 73 3.33 -20.49 -5.21
CA GLY A 73 2.65 -20.21 -3.94
C GLY A 73 1.15 -19.99 -4.13
N ILE A 74 0.75 -18.72 -4.24
CA ILE A 74 -0.63 -18.30 -4.45
C ILE A 74 -0.69 -17.48 -5.74
N PRO A 75 -1.09 -18.08 -6.88
CA PRO A 75 -1.15 -17.40 -8.15
C PRO A 75 -2.01 -16.14 -8.10
N GLY A 76 -1.48 -15.03 -8.61
CA GLY A 76 -2.21 -13.77 -8.71
C GLY A 76 -2.50 -13.06 -7.38
N LEU A 77 -1.87 -13.44 -6.27
CA LEU A 77 -2.03 -12.77 -4.98
C LEU A 77 -1.80 -11.25 -5.09
N ALA A 78 -0.71 -10.81 -5.72
CA ALA A 78 -0.40 -9.40 -5.85
C ALA A 78 -1.45 -8.68 -6.72
N LEU A 79 -1.84 -9.29 -7.83
CA LEU A 79 -2.85 -8.73 -8.73
C LEU A 79 -4.22 -8.62 -8.02
N HIS A 80 -4.65 -9.67 -7.33
CA HIS A 80 -5.90 -9.70 -6.57
C HIS A 80 -5.94 -8.59 -5.50
N GLN A 81 -4.86 -8.42 -4.75
CA GLN A 81 -4.77 -7.38 -3.72
C GLN A 81 -4.83 -5.96 -4.32
N SER A 82 -4.17 -5.75 -5.46
CA SER A 82 -4.19 -4.48 -6.18
C SER A 82 -5.58 -4.16 -6.75
N ILE A 83 -6.27 -5.15 -7.36
CA ILE A 83 -7.65 -4.98 -7.82
C ILE A 83 -8.57 -4.62 -6.65
N ARG A 84 -8.48 -5.37 -5.54
CA ARG A 84 -9.30 -5.11 -4.35
C ARG A 84 -9.13 -3.67 -3.85
N LYS A 85 -7.88 -3.19 -3.75
CA LYS A 85 -7.59 -1.82 -3.32
C LYS A 85 -8.08 -0.77 -4.32
N HIS A 86 -7.91 -1.04 -5.61
CA HIS A 86 -8.40 -0.17 -6.68
C HIS A 86 -9.93 0.02 -6.59
N LEU A 87 -10.67 -1.08 -6.42
CA LEU A 87 -12.13 -1.03 -6.28
C LEU A 87 -12.56 -0.25 -5.03
N ILE A 88 -11.88 -0.44 -3.89
CA ILE A 88 -12.13 0.34 -2.67
C ILE A 88 -11.91 1.83 -2.93
N ALA A 89 -10.81 2.22 -3.59
CA ALA A 89 -10.52 3.61 -3.89
C ALA A 89 -11.58 4.26 -4.79
N ILE A 90 -12.11 3.51 -5.77
CA ILE A 90 -13.24 3.96 -6.62
C ILE A 90 -14.49 4.21 -5.76
N GLN A 91 -14.84 3.25 -4.89
CA GLN A 91 -16.03 3.40 -4.04
C GLN A 91 -15.87 4.56 -3.06
N VAL A 92 -14.72 4.71 -2.43
CA VAL A 92 -14.46 5.84 -1.52
C VAL A 92 -14.62 7.16 -2.25
N ARG A 93 -14.06 7.31 -3.46
CA ARG A 93 -14.26 8.53 -4.26
C ARG A 93 -15.73 8.82 -4.52
N LYS A 94 -16.50 7.82 -4.91
CA LYS A 94 -17.94 7.96 -5.20
C LYS A 94 -18.74 8.47 -4.00
N TYR A 95 -18.38 8.06 -2.78
CA TYR A 95 -19.16 8.37 -1.58
C TYR A 95 -18.60 9.53 -0.76
N LEU A 96 -17.37 9.99 -0.96
CA LEU A 96 -16.73 10.96 -0.06
C LEU A 96 -16.90 12.43 -0.51
N ASP A 97 -17.40 12.70 -1.72
CA ASP A 97 -17.52 14.06 -2.28
C ASP A 97 -18.70 14.91 -1.71
N GLY A 98 -19.26 14.53 -0.54
CA GLY A 98 -20.37 15.23 0.12
C GLY A 98 -19.91 16.03 1.35
N PRO A 99 -20.53 17.19 1.66
CA PRO A 99 -20.06 18.16 2.66
C PRO A 99 -20.06 17.70 4.14
N ASN A 100 -20.45 16.46 4.43
CA ASN A 100 -20.44 15.90 5.79
C ASN A 100 -19.84 14.49 5.86
N ASN A 101 -19.21 14.02 4.79
CA ASN A 101 -18.77 12.64 4.70
C ASN A 101 -17.43 12.47 5.42
N ALA A 102 -17.29 11.34 6.10
CA ALA A 102 -16.10 10.95 6.85
C ALA A 102 -15.58 9.62 6.31
N LEU A 103 -14.26 9.48 6.27
CA LEU A 103 -13.59 8.25 5.89
C LEU A 103 -12.93 7.64 7.13
N VAL A 104 -13.39 6.46 7.52
CA VAL A 104 -12.74 5.66 8.57
C VAL A 104 -12.07 4.45 7.92
N VAL A 105 -10.74 4.42 7.90
CA VAL A 105 -9.96 3.29 7.40
C VAL A 105 -9.60 2.36 8.55
N ILE A 106 -10.20 1.17 8.57
CA ILE A 106 -9.95 0.15 9.60
C ILE A 106 -8.91 -0.83 9.09
N GLY A 107 -7.88 -1.11 9.90
CA GLY A 107 -6.77 -1.98 9.54
C GLY A 107 -5.94 -1.43 8.37
N GLY A 108 -5.71 -0.10 8.37
CA GLY A 108 -5.12 0.60 7.23
C GLY A 108 -3.70 0.14 6.84
N GLY A 109 -2.95 -0.50 7.73
CA GLY A 109 -1.72 -1.19 7.38
C GLY A 109 -0.67 -0.24 6.82
N LEU A 110 -0.20 -0.54 5.61
CA LEU A 110 0.67 0.34 4.81
C LEU A 110 -0.06 0.92 3.60
N ASP A 111 -1.37 1.04 3.69
CA ASP A 111 -2.20 1.65 2.64
C ASP A 111 -2.04 3.17 2.60
N SER A 112 -2.19 3.78 1.42
CA SER A 112 -2.03 5.21 1.19
C SER A 112 -3.34 5.94 0.92
N LEU A 113 -4.50 5.26 0.88
CA LEU A 113 -5.79 5.85 0.52
C LEU A 113 -6.15 7.06 1.38
N ALA A 114 -6.04 6.94 2.71
CA ALA A 114 -6.31 8.05 3.63
C ALA A 114 -5.38 9.26 3.37
N LEU A 115 -4.12 9.01 3.03
CA LEU A 115 -3.14 10.05 2.73
C LEU A 115 -3.43 10.74 1.41
N GLU A 116 -3.69 9.94 0.36
CA GLU A 116 -4.04 10.45 -0.97
C GLU A 116 -5.33 11.28 -0.92
N ARG A 117 -6.33 10.87 -0.13
CA ARG A 117 -7.54 11.67 0.10
C ARG A 117 -7.27 12.94 0.89
N SER A 118 -6.48 12.87 1.97
CA SER A 118 -6.14 14.06 2.75
C SER A 118 -5.41 15.13 1.92
N ALA A 119 -4.61 14.71 0.94
CA ALA A 119 -3.90 15.62 0.03
C ALA A 119 -4.81 16.24 -1.04
N SER A 120 -6.01 15.71 -1.27
CA SER A 120 -6.93 16.21 -2.31
C SER A 120 -7.65 17.51 -1.95
N GLY A 121 -7.44 18.05 -0.74
CA GLY A 121 -7.84 19.42 -0.37
C GLY A 121 -9.27 19.59 0.14
N ASN A 122 -10.11 18.54 0.10
CA ASN A 122 -11.39 18.56 0.78
C ASN A 122 -11.17 18.48 2.30
N GLN A 123 -11.94 19.25 3.08
CA GLN A 123 -11.98 19.20 4.55
C GLN A 123 -12.67 17.90 5.06
N GLU A 124 -12.30 16.77 4.48
CA GLU A 124 -12.83 15.45 4.81
C GLU A 124 -12.35 15.03 6.21
N LYS A 125 -13.27 14.49 7.02
CA LYS A 125 -12.94 13.90 8.31
C LYS A 125 -12.35 12.51 8.05
N ILE A 126 -11.03 12.40 7.99
CA ILE A 126 -10.32 11.15 7.71
C ILE A 126 -9.67 10.62 8.99
N VAL A 127 -10.02 9.40 9.38
CA VAL A 127 -9.45 8.70 10.54
C VAL A 127 -8.96 7.33 10.11
N GLU A 128 -7.77 6.94 10.56
CA GLU A 128 -7.22 5.61 10.31
C GLU A 128 -6.94 4.88 11.63
N LEU A 129 -7.57 3.71 11.77
CA LEU A 129 -7.47 2.84 12.92
C LEU A 129 -6.67 1.60 12.55
N ASP A 130 -5.53 1.39 13.19
CA ASP A 130 -4.73 0.18 13.03
C ASP A 130 -3.82 -0.01 14.24
N HIS A 131 -3.17 -1.16 14.30
CA HIS A 131 -2.25 -1.52 15.36
C HIS A 131 -1.09 -0.50 15.50
N PRO A 132 -0.75 -0.07 16.73
CA PRO A 132 0.19 1.04 16.97
C PRO A 132 1.53 0.87 16.24
N TRP A 133 2.11 -0.34 16.26
CA TRP A 133 3.40 -0.60 15.63
C TRP A 133 3.36 -0.53 14.10
N THR A 134 2.23 -0.88 13.47
CA THR A 134 2.09 -0.72 12.01
C THR A 134 1.92 0.76 11.67
N GLN A 135 1.09 1.48 12.44
CA GLN A 135 0.92 2.93 12.27
C GLN A 135 2.22 3.70 12.51
N GLN A 136 3.06 3.27 13.44
CA GLN A 136 4.35 3.91 13.69
C GLN A 136 5.23 3.92 12.44
N THR A 137 5.18 2.86 11.62
CA THR A 137 5.93 2.81 10.35
C THR A 137 5.48 3.92 9.40
N LYS A 138 4.17 4.15 9.28
CA LYS A 138 3.61 5.25 8.47
C LYS A 138 3.97 6.61 9.05
N LYS A 139 3.75 6.81 10.36
CA LYS A 139 4.06 8.07 11.05
C LYS A 139 5.53 8.48 10.88
N SER A 140 6.46 7.54 11.05
CA SER A 140 7.90 7.80 10.85
C SER A 140 8.24 8.26 9.43
N VAL A 141 7.54 7.73 8.41
CA VAL A 141 7.74 8.16 7.00
C VAL A 141 7.16 9.54 6.75
N LEU A 142 6.02 9.84 7.35
CA LEU A 142 5.31 11.12 7.21
C LEU A 142 5.95 12.24 8.05
N LYS A 143 6.89 11.91 8.94
CA LYS A 143 7.47 12.82 9.95
C LYS A 143 6.41 13.46 10.87
N LEU A 144 5.27 12.79 11.03
CA LEU A 144 4.25 13.19 12.00
C LEU A 144 4.71 12.69 13.37
N TYR A 145 5.22 13.61 14.18
CA TYR A 145 5.60 13.41 15.58
C TYR A 145 4.79 14.37 16.44
#